data_AF-A0A7S3LA85-F1
#
_entry.id   AF-A0A7S3LA85-F1
#
_cell.length_a   1.000
_cell.length_b   1.000
_cell.length_c   1.000
_cell.angle_alpha   90.00
_cell.angle_beta   90.00
_cell.angle_gamma   90.00
#
_symmetry.space_group_name_H-M   'P 1'
#
loop_
_entity.id
_entity.type
_entity.pdbx_description
1 polymer ?
#
loop_
_entity_poly.entity_id
_entity_poly.type
_entity_poly.pdbx_seq_one_letter_code
_entity_poly.pdbx_strand_id
1 'polypeptide(L)'
;RGPHASRLLLEALSNLRQQLRSKHCDLLIRRGDPTHVVPALCAELQVDEVRWSHEPGTYEQEISDAVQQKLLASTYTPSPRIVVECTGTLYHPHDLPHRDPGLWSRLAHPKQIMSHKQNKKQRPQQPSSSTPNSNSPHNDGVVDMSRERFVGMPRIMGEFRRACRSYARVRPLEVPTLVDNSSSEKYIDENDDHIDNNINPGLLPTMEELTDPIRGVSLLGLPVTVTDQLIDNAIRMYHQRQQQQQEEGALSAINRDDGAPFSPQALTWLHEWIDSGQAARVDRGSADSVHGSRLSESLAMGVLSPRQVYHAAMAASAFDDNNRDCQWLVHHMEIRDYFWYTCFYLGKETFA
;
A
#
# COMPACT_ATOMS: atom_id res chain seq x y z
N ARG A 1 18.13 2.20 -4.85
CA ARG A 1 17.32 0.97 -5.08
C ARG A 1 18.04 0.12 -6.13
N GLY A 2 17.83 -1.19 -6.16
CA GLY A 2 18.43 -2.07 -7.18
C GLY A 2 17.70 -2.02 -8.54
N PRO A 3 18.28 -2.58 -9.61
CA PRO A 3 17.78 -2.42 -10.98
C PRO A 3 16.37 -3.01 -11.20
N HIS A 4 16.05 -4.16 -10.61
CA HIS A 4 14.70 -4.75 -10.70
C HIS A 4 13.62 -3.86 -10.03
N ALA A 5 13.95 -3.25 -8.89
CA ALA A 5 13.02 -2.35 -8.20
C ALA A 5 12.85 -1.02 -8.96
N SER A 6 13.91 -0.52 -9.60
CA SER A 6 13.81 0.66 -10.48
C SER A 6 12.90 0.39 -11.68
N ARG A 7 13.01 -0.80 -12.29
CA ARG A 7 12.10 -1.23 -13.36
C ARG A 7 10.64 -1.22 -12.92
N LEU A 8 10.33 -1.87 -11.80
CA LEU A 8 8.96 -1.91 -11.24
C LEU A 8 8.43 -0.51 -10.93
N LEU A 9 9.29 0.39 -10.43
CA LEU A 9 8.92 1.77 -10.18
C LEU A 9 8.54 2.52 -11.46
N LEU A 10 9.34 2.38 -12.53
CA LEU A 10 9.01 3.03 -13.82
C LEU A 10 7.73 2.48 -14.44
N GLU A 11 7.55 1.16 -14.40
CA GLU A 11 6.31 0.52 -14.86
C GLU A 11 5.10 1.05 -14.08
N ALA A 12 5.22 1.23 -12.76
CA ALA A 12 4.15 1.76 -11.91
C ALA A 12 3.86 3.24 -12.21
N LEU A 13 4.90 4.08 -12.34
CA LEU A 13 4.75 5.50 -12.63
C LEU A 13 4.15 5.75 -14.02
N SER A 14 4.63 5.02 -15.03
CA SER A 14 4.09 5.09 -16.40
C SER A 14 2.62 4.71 -16.40
N ASN A 15 2.27 3.61 -15.74
CA ASN A 15 0.89 3.16 -15.69
C ASN A 15 -0.03 4.10 -14.88
N LEU A 16 0.44 4.61 -13.73
CA LEU A 16 -0.31 5.59 -12.94
C LEU A 16 -0.59 6.85 -13.76
N ARG A 17 0.41 7.37 -14.49
CA ARG A 17 0.24 8.51 -15.40
C ARG A 17 -0.81 8.23 -16.48
N GLN A 18 -0.77 7.06 -17.12
CA GLN A 18 -1.76 6.66 -18.12
C GLN A 18 -3.19 6.58 -17.54
N GLN A 19 -3.35 6.01 -16.34
CA GLN A 19 -4.64 5.91 -15.66
C GLN A 19 -5.20 7.27 -15.21
N LEU A 20 -4.33 8.22 -14.88
CA LEU A 20 -4.74 9.59 -14.56
C LEU A 20 -5.17 10.33 -15.84
N ARG A 21 -4.43 10.18 -16.94
CA ARG A 21 -4.76 10.79 -18.23
C ARG A 21 -6.09 10.29 -18.80
N SER A 22 -6.42 9.02 -18.61
CA SER A 22 -7.74 8.50 -18.99
C SER A 22 -8.90 9.08 -18.16
N LYS A 23 -8.60 9.77 -17.06
CA LYS A 23 -9.54 10.48 -16.19
C LYS A 23 -9.43 12.00 -16.32
N HIS A 24 -8.79 12.51 -17.37
CA HIS A 24 -8.54 13.95 -17.57
C HIS A 24 -7.67 14.60 -16.48
N CYS A 25 -6.76 13.83 -15.89
CA CYS A 25 -5.73 14.32 -14.95
C CYS A 25 -4.33 13.97 -15.47
N ASP A 26 -3.29 14.57 -14.92
CA ASP A 26 -1.91 14.15 -15.18
C ASP A 26 -1.10 13.95 -13.90
N LEU A 27 0.03 13.22 -14.02
CA LEU A 27 0.96 12.96 -12.94
C LEU A 27 2.16 13.90 -13.03
N LEU A 28 2.32 14.80 -12.06
CA LEU A 28 3.52 15.63 -11.91
C LEU A 28 4.71 14.79 -11.44
N ILE A 29 5.78 14.76 -12.24
CA ILE A 29 7.04 14.08 -11.92
C ILE A 29 8.13 15.12 -11.72
N ARG A 30 8.83 15.02 -10.60
CA ARG A 30 10.00 15.83 -10.24
C ARG A 30 11.08 14.93 -9.67
N ARG A 31 12.34 15.32 -9.87
CA ARG A 31 13.52 14.62 -9.34
C ARG A 31 14.24 15.52 -8.37
N GLY A 32 14.47 15.04 -7.15
CA GLY A 32 15.17 15.79 -6.12
C GLY A 32 14.80 15.31 -4.72
N ASP A 33 15.27 16.02 -3.71
CA ASP A 33 14.92 15.79 -2.32
C ASP A 33 13.46 16.25 -2.07
N PRO A 34 12.55 15.35 -1.62
CA PRO A 34 11.16 15.70 -1.30
C PRO A 34 11.04 16.88 -0.34
N THR A 35 11.99 17.05 0.58
CA THR A 35 11.97 18.13 1.57
C THR A 35 12.17 19.51 0.94
N HIS A 36 12.63 19.60 -0.30
CA HIS A 36 12.78 20.86 -1.03
C HIS A 36 11.76 20.97 -2.17
N VAL A 37 11.54 19.86 -2.89
CA VAL A 37 10.64 19.81 -4.04
C VAL A 37 9.18 20.04 -3.65
N VAL A 38 8.70 19.38 -2.59
CA VAL A 38 7.29 19.46 -2.19
C VAL A 38 6.93 20.88 -1.72
N PRO A 39 7.69 21.53 -0.82
CA PRO A 39 7.41 22.93 -0.45
C PRO A 39 7.48 23.91 -1.62
N ALA A 40 8.44 23.72 -2.55
CA ALA A 40 8.55 24.56 -3.74
C ALA A 40 7.31 24.45 -4.64
N LEU A 41 6.83 23.23 -4.88
CA LEU A 41 5.59 23.00 -5.63
C LEU A 41 4.36 23.57 -4.93
N CYS A 42 4.27 23.45 -3.60
CA CYS A 42 3.16 24.02 -2.85
C CYS A 42 3.11 25.55 -2.98
N ALA A 43 4.28 26.21 -2.98
CA ALA A 43 4.40 27.64 -3.18
C ALA A 43 4.13 28.06 -4.64
N GLU A 44 4.57 27.28 -5.63
CA GLU A 44 4.30 27.54 -7.06
C GLU A 44 2.82 27.41 -7.39
N LEU A 45 2.19 26.33 -6.93
CA LEU A 45 0.81 25.97 -7.26
C LEU A 45 -0.23 26.54 -6.30
N GLN A 46 0.20 27.22 -5.24
CA GLN A 46 -0.67 27.83 -4.24
C GLN A 46 -1.62 26.80 -3.60
N VAL A 47 -1.05 25.69 -3.10
CA VAL A 47 -1.82 24.50 -2.67
C VAL A 47 -2.49 24.70 -1.33
N ASP A 48 -3.80 24.41 -1.24
CA ASP A 48 -4.57 24.46 0.00
C ASP A 48 -4.40 23.21 0.88
N GLU A 49 -4.19 22.04 0.29
CA GLU A 49 -4.11 20.77 1.02
C GLU A 49 -3.11 19.80 0.38
N VAL A 50 -2.28 19.17 1.20
CA VAL A 50 -1.28 18.17 0.77
C VAL A 50 -1.54 16.86 1.50
N ARG A 51 -1.69 15.78 0.72
CA ARG A 51 -1.95 14.42 1.22
C ARG A 51 -0.84 13.44 0.86
N TRP A 52 -0.48 12.59 1.81
CA TRP A 52 0.33 11.39 1.55
C TRP A 52 0.04 10.29 2.59
N SER A 53 0.55 9.08 2.35
CA SER A 53 0.37 7.94 3.26
C SER A 53 1.60 7.76 4.17
N HIS A 54 1.36 7.33 5.41
CA HIS A 54 2.36 6.82 6.32
C HIS A 54 2.98 5.54 5.76
N GLU A 55 4.31 5.49 5.81
CA GLU A 55 5.12 4.32 5.49
C GLU A 55 5.79 3.77 6.76
N PRO A 56 5.92 2.44 6.90
CA PRO A 56 6.46 1.82 8.11
C PRO A 56 7.98 1.97 8.26
N GLY A 57 8.69 2.37 7.21
CA GLY A 57 10.15 2.47 7.22
C GLY A 57 10.66 3.71 7.96
N THR A 58 11.79 3.56 8.66
CA THR A 58 12.41 4.64 9.43
C THR A 58 12.79 5.83 8.55
N TYR A 59 13.43 5.58 7.40
CA TYR A 59 13.90 6.65 6.52
C TYR A 59 12.73 7.42 5.91
N GLU A 60 11.67 6.70 5.54
CA GLU A 60 10.43 7.27 5.02
C GLU A 60 9.73 8.15 6.07
N GLN A 61 9.70 7.73 7.34
CA GLN A 61 9.17 8.53 8.45
C GLN A 61 10.00 9.79 8.68
N GLU A 62 11.33 9.70 8.71
CA GLU A 62 12.21 10.86 8.88
C GLU A 62 12.03 11.89 7.75
N ILE A 63 11.89 11.42 6.51
CA ILE A 63 11.62 12.29 5.36
C ILE A 63 10.23 12.93 5.48
N SER A 64 9.21 12.16 5.85
CA SER A 64 7.84 12.65 6.06
C SER A 64 7.80 13.75 7.12
N ASP A 65 8.44 13.55 8.27
CA ASP A 65 8.52 14.53 9.35
C ASP A 65 9.27 15.79 8.91
N ALA A 66 10.37 15.64 8.15
CA ALA A 66 11.13 16.76 7.61
C ALA A 66 10.34 17.57 6.57
N VAL A 67 9.56 16.92 5.71
CA VAL A 67 8.64 17.60 4.76
C VAL A 67 7.57 18.37 5.54
N GLN A 68 6.94 17.72 6.53
CA GLN A 68 5.91 18.36 7.34
C GLN A 68 6.44 19.60 8.07
N GLN A 69 7.61 19.49 8.71
CA GLN A 69 8.24 20.62 9.40
C GLN A 69 8.54 21.78 8.46
N LYS A 70 9.04 21.51 7.25
CA LYS A 70 9.33 22.55 6.25
C LYS A 70 8.07 23.21 5.68
N LEU A 71 7.00 22.44 5.47
CA LEU A 71 5.72 23.00 5.05
C LEU A 71 5.12 23.92 6.13
N LEU A 72 5.17 23.50 7.40
CA LEU A 72 4.71 24.30 8.54
C LEU A 72 5.57 25.55 8.79
N ALA A 73 6.87 25.47 8.54
CA ALA A 73 7.80 26.60 8.69
C ALA A 73 7.76 27.57 7.49
N SER A 74 7.09 27.21 6.39
CA SER A 74 7.01 28.06 5.21
C SER A 74 6.17 29.30 5.49
N THR A 75 6.59 30.46 4.98
CA THR A 75 5.86 31.73 5.09
C THR A 75 4.69 31.84 4.10
N TYR A 76 4.31 30.73 3.47
CA TYR A 76 3.29 30.69 2.45
C TYR A 76 1.89 30.90 3.05
N THR A 77 1.05 31.69 2.37
CA THR A 77 -0.32 32.02 2.79
C THR A 77 -1.29 31.77 1.63
N PRO A 78 -2.34 30.96 1.81
CA PRO A 78 -2.67 30.19 3.02
C PRO A 78 -1.68 29.04 3.27
N SER A 79 -1.42 28.71 4.53
CA SER A 79 -0.60 27.55 4.84
C SER A 79 -1.35 26.27 4.47
N PRO A 80 -0.72 25.31 3.76
CA PRO A 80 -1.40 24.12 3.30
C PRO A 80 -1.84 23.27 4.49
N ARG A 81 -3.07 22.77 4.45
CA ARG A 81 -3.53 21.72 5.36
C ARG A 81 -2.77 20.44 5.03
N ILE A 82 -2.09 19.87 6.02
CA ILE A 82 -1.33 18.63 5.87
C ILE A 82 -2.18 17.48 6.41
N VAL A 83 -2.44 16.48 5.55
CA VAL A 83 -3.21 15.29 5.92
C VAL A 83 -2.38 14.04 5.60
N VAL A 84 -1.97 13.32 6.65
CA VAL A 84 -1.23 12.08 6.52
C VAL A 84 -2.11 10.91 6.93
N GLU A 85 -2.38 10.02 5.97
CA GLU A 85 -3.28 8.88 6.14
C GLU A 85 -2.49 7.56 6.22
N CYS A 86 -3.14 6.44 6.51
CA CYS A 86 -2.50 5.12 6.43
C CYS A 86 -3.37 4.18 5.59
N THR A 87 -3.10 4.15 4.28
CA THR A 87 -3.93 3.41 3.31
C THR A 87 -3.34 2.06 2.92
N GLY A 88 -2.07 1.82 3.26
CA GLY A 88 -1.33 0.62 2.88
C GLY A 88 -1.64 -0.64 3.69
N THR A 89 -2.49 -0.58 4.72
CA THR A 89 -2.82 -1.71 5.62
C THR A 89 -4.20 -2.31 5.34
N LEU A 90 -4.42 -3.57 5.72
CA LEU A 90 -5.72 -4.25 5.59
C LEU A 90 -6.72 -3.72 6.63
N TYR A 91 -6.34 -3.74 7.90
CA TYR A 91 -7.12 -3.12 8.97
C TYR A 91 -6.69 -1.66 9.09
N HIS A 92 -7.63 -0.72 9.16
CA HIS A 92 -7.22 0.68 9.32
C HIS A 92 -6.74 0.94 10.76
N PRO A 93 -5.71 1.78 11.01
CA PRO A 93 -5.17 2.02 12.36
C PRO A 93 -6.19 2.52 13.39
N HIS A 94 -7.21 3.27 12.95
CA HIS A 94 -8.31 3.72 13.81
C HIS A 94 -9.28 2.61 14.21
N ASP A 95 -9.35 1.53 13.43
CA ASP A 95 -10.22 0.39 13.70
C ASP A 95 -9.53 -0.64 14.61
N LEU A 96 -8.24 -0.42 14.93
CA LEU A 96 -7.46 -1.20 15.87
C LEU A 96 -7.55 -0.65 17.31
N PRO A 97 -7.32 -1.50 18.33
CA PRO A 97 -7.19 -1.06 19.72
C PRO A 97 -6.10 0.01 19.89
N HIS A 98 -6.46 1.19 20.40
CA HIS A 98 -5.52 2.32 20.55
C HIS A 98 -5.70 3.14 21.84
N ARG A 99 -6.77 2.93 22.61
CA ARG A 99 -7.08 3.74 23.82
C ARG A 99 -6.76 3.04 25.14
N ASP A 100 -6.72 1.71 25.13
CA ASP A 100 -6.47 0.89 26.31
C ASP A 100 -5.40 -0.15 25.99
N PRO A 101 -4.17 -0.01 26.53
CA PRO A 101 -3.11 -0.99 26.34
C PRO A 101 -3.49 -2.41 26.78
N GLY A 102 -4.36 -2.55 27.79
CA GLY A 102 -4.82 -3.84 28.28
C GLY A 102 -5.84 -4.52 27.35
N LEU A 103 -6.39 -3.81 26.36
CA LEU A 103 -7.37 -4.37 25.42
C LEU A 103 -6.71 -5.41 24.49
N TRP A 104 -5.48 -5.16 24.04
CA TRP A 104 -4.73 -6.09 23.19
C TRP A 104 -4.60 -7.48 23.83
N SER A 105 -4.15 -7.55 25.08
CA SER A 105 -3.99 -8.80 25.82
C SER A 105 -5.31 -9.54 26.02
N ARG A 106 -6.41 -8.80 26.25
CA ARG A 106 -7.76 -9.37 26.41
C ARG A 106 -8.27 -10.01 25.13
N LEU A 107 -7.98 -9.40 23.99
CA LEU A 107 -8.36 -9.90 22.66
C LEU A 107 -7.47 -11.06 22.20
N ALA A 108 -6.18 -11.05 22.57
CA ALA A 108 -5.23 -12.11 22.25
C ALA A 108 -5.52 -13.43 23.01
N HIS A 109 -5.90 -13.35 24.29
CA HIS A 109 -6.12 -14.51 25.15
C HIS A 109 -7.51 -14.54 25.82
N PRO A 110 -8.60 -14.71 25.04
CA PRO A 110 -9.95 -14.70 25.59
C PRO A 110 -10.20 -15.84 26.60
N LYS A 111 -9.52 -17.00 26.46
CA LYS A 111 -9.75 -18.20 27.29
C LYS A 111 -9.01 -18.20 28.65
N GLN A 112 -7.86 -17.54 28.78
CA GLN A 112 -7.14 -17.46 30.07
C GLN A 112 -7.89 -16.57 31.08
N ILE A 113 -8.62 -15.56 30.62
CA ILE A 113 -9.42 -14.68 31.48
C ILE A 113 -10.69 -15.40 31.96
N MET A 114 -11.26 -16.28 31.15
CA MET A 114 -12.42 -17.09 31.54
C MET A 114 -12.09 -18.06 32.69
N SER A 115 -10.87 -18.62 32.75
CA SER A 115 -10.49 -19.52 33.85
C SER A 115 -10.32 -18.78 35.18
N HIS A 116 -9.84 -17.53 35.17
CA HIS A 116 -9.79 -16.69 36.38
C HIS A 116 -11.18 -16.21 36.84
N LYS A 117 -12.12 -15.98 35.91
CA LYS A 117 -13.51 -15.64 36.27
C LYS A 117 -14.36 -16.85 36.72
N GLN A 118 -13.96 -18.09 36.40
CA GLN A 118 -14.68 -19.28 36.81
C GLN A 118 -14.68 -19.54 38.34
N ASN A 119 -13.83 -18.84 39.12
CA ASN A 119 -13.86 -18.88 40.59
C ASN A 119 -14.80 -17.86 41.26
N LYS A 120 -15.57 -17.08 40.50
CA LYS A 120 -16.63 -16.21 41.06
C LYS A 120 -17.96 -16.54 40.39
N LYS A 121 -18.61 -17.61 40.86
CA LYS A 121 -19.96 -18.03 40.44
C LYS A 121 -20.98 -16.92 40.73
N GLN A 122 -21.42 -16.20 39.69
CA GLN A 122 -22.79 -15.69 39.59
C GLN A 122 -23.30 -15.85 38.15
N ARG A 123 -24.59 -16.20 38.06
CA ARG A 123 -25.42 -16.62 36.92
C ARG A 123 -25.18 -15.84 35.61
N PRO A 124 -25.24 -16.50 34.43
CA PRO A 124 -25.22 -15.81 33.15
C PRO A 124 -26.57 -15.09 32.92
N GLN A 125 -26.55 -13.75 32.93
CA GLN A 125 -27.49 -12.98 32.13
C GLN A 125 -26.88 -12.81 30.74
N GLN A 126 -27.71 -12.96 29.72
CA GLN A 126 -27.33 -12.86 28.30
C GLN A 126 -26.51 -11.58 28.07
N PRO A 127 -25.35 -11.64 27.37
CA PRO A 127 -24.69 -10.42 26.95
C PRO A 127 -25.59 -9.74 25.92
N SER A 128 -26.21 -8.65 26.36
CA SER A 128 -26.79 -7.64 25.50
C SER A 128 -25.77 -7.26 24.43
N SER A 129 -26.25 -7.14 23.20
CA SER A 129 -25.53 -6.58 22.07
C SER A 129 -25.14 -5.13 22.37
N SER A 130 -24.04 -4.94 23.08
CA SER A 130 -23.35 -3.66 23.16
C SER A 130 -22.34 -3.62 22.02
N THR A 131 -22.81 -3.09 20.89
CA THR A 131 -21.98 -2.52 19.84
C THR A 131 -20.90 -1.65 20.50
N PRO A 132 -19.59 -1.90 20.29
CA PRO A 132 -18.61 -0.89 20.63
C PRO A 132 -18.84 0.25 19.63
N ASN A 133 -19.34 1.38 20.15
CA ASN A 133 -19.53 2.67 19.49
C ASN A 133 -18.78 2.82 18.17
N SER A 134 -19.52 2.67 17.07
CA SER A 134 -19.17 3.20 15.75
C SER A 134 -19.38 4.71 15.71
N ASN A 135 -18.84 5.44 16.69
CA ASN A 135 -18.89 6.89 16.77
C ASN A 135 -17.53 7.37 17.29
N SER A 136 -16.50 7.22 16.46
CA SER A 136 -15.43 8.21 16.46
C SER A 136 -15.84 9.25 15.41
N PRO A 137 -16.02 10.54 15.78
CA PRO A 137 -16.23 11.57 14.79
C PRO A 137 -15.04 11.55 13.84
N HIS A 138 -15.31 11.57 12.53
CA HIS A 138 -14.30 11.86 11.51
C HIS A 138 -13.70 13.22 11.81
N ASN A 139 -12.62 13.25 12.59
CA ASN A 139 -11.85 14.46 12.84
C ASN A 139 -10.56 14.36 12.02
N ASP A 140 -10.55 15.17 10.97
CA ASP A 140 -9.41 15.72 10.24
C ASP A 140 -8.55 14.87 9.31
N GLY A 141 -8.81 13.58 9.11
CA GLY A 141 -8.07 12.75 8.14
C GLY A 141 -6.62 12.45 8.54
N VAL A 142 -6.12 13.06 9.61
CA VAL A 142 -4.79 12.82 10.14
C VAL A 142 -4.80 11.56 11.00
N VAL A 143 -4.06 10.54 10.56
CA VAL A 143 -3.94 9.28 11.29
C VAL A 143 -2.74 9.36 12.22
N ASP A 144 -3.00 9.46 13.52
CA ASP A 144 -1.93 9.38 14.52
C ASP A 144 -1.30 7.98 14.56
N MET A 145 -0.05 7.85 14.11
CA MET A 145 0.73 6.61 14.07
C MET A 145 1.81 6.55 15.17
N SER A 146 1.64 7.28 16.27
CA SER A 146 2.60 7.30 17.36
C SER A 146 2.80 5.93 18.04
N ARG A 147 3.95 5.75 18.68
CA ARG A 147 4.31 4.47 19.35
C ARG A 147 3.32 4.11 20.45
N GLU A 148 2.73 5.10 21.12
CA GLU A 148 1.79 4.94 22.23
C GLU A 148 0.54 4.15 21.80
N ARG A 149 0.11 4.28 20.54
CA ARG A 149 -1.02 3.54 19.97
C ARG A 149 -0.85 2.03 20.05
N PHE A 150 0.38 1.56 19.86
CA PHE A 150 0.69 0.14 19.72
C PHE A 150 1.18 -0.50 21.03
N VAL A 151 1.14 0.24 22.15
CA VAL A 151 1.50 -0.31 23.46
C VAL A 151 0.54 -1.45 23.83
N GLY A 152 1.12 -2.61 24.12
CA GLY A 152 0.38 -3.84 24.41
C GLY A 152 0.07 -4.71 23.19
N MET A 153 0.42 -4.26 21.97
CA MET A 153 0.27 -5.07 20.76
C MET A 153 0.97 -6.43 20.92
N PRO A 154 0.31 -7.56 20.60
CA PRO A 154 0.92 -8.87 20.77
C PRO A 154 2.19 -9.02 19.95
N ARG A 155 3.24 -9.61 20.53
CA ARG A 155 4.51 -9.90 19.83
C ARG A 155 4.47 -11.22 19.03
N ILE A 156 3.38 -11.96 19.16
CA ILE A 156 3.15 -13.20 18.42
C ILE A 156 2.12 -12.91 17.35
N MET A 157 2.52 -13.12 16.09
CA MET A 157 1.70 -12.88 14.90
C MET A 157 0.31 -13.52 14.98
N GLY A 158 0.21 -14.76 15.49
CA GLY A 158 -1.08 -15.45 15.64
C GLY A 158 -2.03 -14.81 16.64
N GLU A 159 -1.50 -14.16 17.68
CA GLU A 159 -2.28 -13.44 18.69
C GLU A 159 -2.76 -12.10 18.16
N PHE A 160 -1.89 -11.36 17.47
CA PHE A 160 -2.25 -10.13 16.78
C PHE A 160 -3.42 -10.36 15.81
N ARG A 161 -3.30 -11.39 14.96
CA ARG A 161 -4.35 -11.76 13.99
C ARG A 161 -5.68 -12.08 14.67
N ARG A 162 -5.64 -12.85 15.76
CA ARG A 162 -6.84 -13.20 16.54
C ARG A 162 -7.50 -11.95 17.14
N ALA A 163 -6.69 -11.03 17.66
CA ALA A 163 -7.18 -9.79 18.24
C ALA A 163 -7.85 -8.90 17.18
N CYS A 164 -7.20 -8.73 16.01
CA CYS A 164 -7.75 -7.92 14.92
C CYS A 164 -9.07 -8.48 14.40
N ARG A 165 -9.16 -9.79 14.12
CA ARG A 165 -10.41 -10.42 13.66
C ARG A 165 -11.57 -10.28 14.63
N SER A 166 -11.29 -10.18 15.92
CA SER A 166 -12.31 -10.11 16.97
C SER A 166 -12.83 -8.68 17.20
N TYR A 167 -12.07 -7.67 16.77
CA TYR A 167 -12.32 -6.27 17.12
C TYR A 167 -12.50 -5.36 15.89
N ALA A 168 -11.62 -5.49 14.90
CA ALA A 168 -11.61 -4.68 13.71
C ALA A 168 -12.46 -5.28 12.59
N ARG A 169 -12.92 -4.43 11.67
CA ARG A 169 -13.56 -4.83 10.43
C ARG A 169 -12.76 -4.28 9.27
N VAL A 170 -12.63 -5.07 8.20
CA VAL A 170 -12.02 -4.57 6.97
C VAL A 170 -12.98 -3.57 6.33
N ARG A 171 -12.49 -2.36 6.05
CA ARG A 171 -13.29 -1.31 5.41
C ARG A 171 -13.69 -1.71 3.98
N PRO A 172 -14.84 -1.27 3.48
CA PRO A 172 -15.18 -1.45 2.07
C PRO A 172 -14.13 -0.80 1.17
N LEU A 173 -14.06 -1.24 -0.08
CA LEU A 173 -13.32 -0.50 -1.10
C LEU A 173 -13.99 0.85 -1.27
N GLU A 174 -13.22 1.91 -1.08
CA GLU A 174 -13.66 3.24 -1.46
C GLU A 174 -13.76 3.25 -2.98
N VAL A 175 -15.00 3.30 -3.48
CA VAL A 175 -15.22 3.69 -4.86
C VAL A 175 -14.76 5.14 -4.91
N PRO A 176 -13.84 5.53 -5.81
CA PRO A 176 -13.59 6.94 -6.03
C PRO A 176 -14.96 7.56 -6.30
N THR A 177 -15.47 8.38 -5.39
CA THR A 177 -16.53 9.30 -5.72
C THR A 177 -15.89 10.16 -6.79
N LEU A 178 -16.13 9.78 -8.05
CA LEU A 178 -16.12 10.73 -9.14
C LEU A 178 -17.07 11.79 -8.64
N VAL A 179 -16.49 12.87 -8.14
CA VAL A 179 -17.22 14.08 -7.87
C VAL A 179 -17.98 14.31 -9.16
N ASP A 180 -19.32 14.28 -9.10
CA ASP A 180 -20.17 14.42 -10.26
C ASP A 180 -19.59 15.50 -11.17
N ASN A 181 -19.55 15.27 -12.49
CA ASN A 181 -19.05 16.24 -13.50
C ASN A 181 -19.74 17.63 -13.44
N SER A 182 -20.62 17.87 -12.46
CA SER A 182 -21.18 19.16 -12.06
C SER A 182 -20.29 19.98 -11.11
N SER A 183 -19.26 19.38 -10.48
CA SER A 183 -18.34 20.11 -9.61
C SER A 183 -17.19 20.66 -10.45
N SER A 184 -17.00 21.96 -10.35
CA SER A 184 -15.96 22.77 -10.98
C SER A 184 -14.54 22.48 -10.47
N GLU A 185 -14.18 21.22 -10.24
CA GLU A 185 -12.82 20.81 -9.89
C GLU A 185 -12.04 20.61 -11.20
N LYS A 186 -11.14 21.56 -11.50
CA LYS A 186 -10.25 21.48 -12.65
C LYS A 186 -9.04 20.63 -12.27
N TYR A 187 -8.75 19.62 -13.07
CA TYR A 187 -7.54 18.82 -12.92
C TYR A 187 -6.43 19.39 -13.81
N ILE A 188 -5.18 19.03 -13.50
CA ILE A 188 -4.05 19.32 -14.39
C ILE A 188 -4.21 18.43 -15.62
N ASP A 189 -4.63 19.00 -16.75
CA ASP A 189 -4.72 18.34 -18.04
C ASP A 189 -3.79 19.05 -19.04
N GLU A 190 -2.95 18.29 -19.74
CA GLU A 190 -2.09 18.81 -20.82
C GLU A 190 -2.92 19.37 -21.99
N ASN A 191 -4.19 18.97 -22.12
CA ASN A 191 -5.06 19.33 -23.25
C ASN A 191 -6.10 20.41 -22.92
N ASP A 192 -6.12 20.96 -21.71
CA ASP A 192 -7.06 22.02 -21.35
C ASP A 192 -6.45 23.40 -21.65
N ASP A 193 -6.82 23.97 -22.80
CA ASP A 193 -6.45 25.32 -23.24
C ASP A 193 -6.96 26.43 -22.29
N HIS A 194 -7.77 26.11 -21.27
CA HIS A 194 -8.37 27.07 -20.32
C HIS A 194 -7.67 27.16 -18.96
N ILE A 195 -6.50 26.53 -18.80
CA ILE A 195 -5.66 26.72 -17.61
C ILE A 195 -4.43 27.52 -18.03
N ASP A 196 -4.36 28.78 -17.59
CA ASP A 196 -3.20 29.69 -17.71
C ASP A 196 -1.90 29.16 -17.04
N ASN A 197 -1.89 27.92 -16.57
CA ASN A 197 -0.74 27.31 -15.91
C ASN A 197 -0.13 26.26 -16.84
N ASN A 198 0.83 26.69 -17.64
CA ASN A 198 1.79 25.88 -18.40
C ASN A 198 2.69 25.06 -17.44
N ILE A 199 2.11 24.26 -16.55
CA ILE A 199 2.82 23.43 -15.59
C ILE A 199 3.34 22.23 -16.34
N ASN A 200 4.66 22.19 -16.52
CA ASN A 200 5.31 21.04 -17.14
C ASN A 200 5.11 19.79 -16.26
N PRO A 201 4.43 18.73 -16.74
CA PRO A 201 4.21 17.50 -15.97
C PRO A 201 5.52 16.75 -15.70
N GLY A 202 6.60 17.07 -16.41
CA GLY A 202 7.90 16.45 -16.26
C GLY A 202 7.97 15.10 -16.97
N LEU A 203 9.18 14.75 -17.42
CA LEU A 203 9.42 13.47 -18.08
C LEU A 203 9.63 12.36 -17.04
N LEU A 204 9.22 11.15 -17.39
CA LEU A 204 9.61 9.96 -16.63
C LEU A 204 11.13 9.79 -16.73
N PRO A 205 11.83 9.52 -15.61
CA PRO A 205 13.26 9.22 -15.67
C PRO A 205 13.49 7.92 -16.44
N THR A 206 14.64 7.81 -17.09
CA THR A 206 15.00 6.59 -17.83
C THR A 206 15.57 5.53 -16.89
N MET A 207 15.57 4.26 -17.34
CA MET A 207 16.18 3.18 -16.57
C MET A 207 17.68 3.44 -16.34
N GLU A 208 18.34 4.01 -17.34
CA GLU A 208 19.73 4.41 -17.34
C GLU A 208 19.98 5.47 -16.26
N GLU A 209 19.14 6.51 -16.20
CA GLU A 209 19.26 7.57 -15.18
C GLU A 209 19.04 7.07 -13.74
N LEU A 210 18.16 6.08 -13.54
CA LEU A 210 17.88 5.51 -12.23
C LEU A 210 18.95 4.51 -11.76
N THR A 211 19.68 3.91 -12.71
CA THR A 211 20.71 2.90 -12.42
C THR A 211 22.12 3.47 -12.49
N ASP A 212 22.31 4.67 -13.04
CA ASP A 212 23.59 5.37 -13.08
C ASP A 212 24.29 5.45 -11.71
N PRO A 213 23.61 5.80 -10.59
CA PRO A 213 24.27 5.91 -9.28
C PRO A 213 24.82 4.60 -8.71
N ILE A 214 24.35 3.45 -9.22
CA ILE A 214 24.77 2.12 -8.76
C ILE A 214 25.77 1.45 -9.73
N ARG A 215 26.05 2.09 -10.88
CA ARG A 215 26.99 1.58 -11.88
C ARG A 215 28.43 1.70 -11.36
N GLY A 216 29.24 0.67 -11.56
CA GLY A 216 30.62 0.66 -11.06
C GLY A 216 30.76 0.46 -9.55
N VAL A 217 29.66 0.26 -8.81
CA VAL A 217 29.66 0.05 -7.35
C VAL A 217 29.46 -1.43 -7.03
N SER A 218 30.18 -1.94 -6.03
CA SER A 218 29.90 -3.28 -5.49
C SER A 218 28.61 -3.23 -4.67
N LEU A 219 27.57 -3.90 -5.16
CA LEU A 219 26.27 -3.96 -4.49
C LEU A 219 26.15 -5.25 -3.68
N LEU A 220 25.89 -5.16 -2.37
CA LEU A 220 25.71 -6.32 -1.48
C LEU A 220 26.87 -7.34 -1.51
N GLY A 221 28.10 -6.85 -1.73
CA GLY A 221 29.30 -7.71 -1.83
C GLY A 221 29.45 -8.42 -3.17
N LEU A 222 28.60 -8.14 -4.16
CA LEU A 222 28.76 -8.65 -5.51
C LEU A 222 29.91 -7.93 -6.24
N PRO A 223 30.67 -8.64 -7.09
CA PRO A 223 31.65 -8.00 -7.96
C PRO A 223 30.99 -6.92 -8.84
N VAL A 224 31.73 -5.85 -9.11
CA VAL A 224 31.27 -4.74 -9.97
C VAL A 224 30.84 -5.26 -11.35
N THR A 225 31.58 -6.21 -11.91
CA THR A 225 31.26 -6.83 -13.21
C THR A 225 29.89 -7.52 -13.22
N VAL A 226 29.53 -8.21 -12.14
CA VAL A 226 28.22 -8.87 -12.00
C VAL A 226 27.13 -7.82 -11.79
N THR A 227 27.40 -6.78 -11.01
CA THR A 227 26.45 -5.68 -10.77
C THR A 227 26.10 -4.96 -12.07
N ASP A 228 27.12 -4.62 -12.88
CA ASP A 228 26.92 -3.97 -14.17
C ASP A 228 26.16 -4.89 -15.15
N GLN A 229 26.48 -6.19 -15.19
CA GLN A 229 25.72 -7.17 -16.00
C GLN A 229 24.24 -7.27 -15.57
N LEU A 230 23.95 -7.20 -14.27
CA LEU A 230 22.57 -7.19 -13.77
C LEU A 230 21.83 -5.93 -14.19
N ILE A 231 22.50 -4.77 -14.15
CA ILE A 231 21.96 -3.49 -14.62
C ILE A 231 21.64 -3.58 -16.12
N ASP A 232 22.59 -4.02 -16.94
CA ASP A 232 22.44 -4.11 -18.39
C ASP A 232 21.31 -5.09 -18.78
N ASN A 233 21.21 -6.23 -18.09
CA ASN A 233 20.12 -7.17 -18.29
C ASN A 233 18.76 -6.58 -17.90
N ALA A 234 18.68 -5.84 -16.79
CA ALA A 234 17.43 -5.20 -16.37
C ALA A 234 16.97 -4.12 -17.35
N ILE A 235 17.90 -3.31 -17.86
CA ILE A 235 17.64 -2.30 -18.91
C ILE A 235 17.12 -3.01 -20.17
N ARG A 236 17.80 -4.07 -20.62
CA ARG A 236 17.38 -4.86 -21.79
C ARG A 236 15.97 -5.43 -21.63
N MET A 237 15.68 -6.05 -20.49
CA MET A 237 14.37 -6.63 -20.21
C MET A 237 13.26 -5.57 -20.16
N TYR A 238 13.55 -4.38 -19.63
CA TYR A 238 12.61 -3.27 -19.63
C TYR A 238 12.25 -2.84 -21.05
N HIS A 239 13.24 -2.58 -21.90
CA HIS A 239 13.01 -2.18 -23.30
C HIS A 239 12.26 -3.25 -24.10
N GLN A 240 12.58 -4.54 -23.90
CA GLN A 240 11.86 -5.66 -24.53
C GLN A 240 10.38 -5.68 -24.13
N ARG A 241 10.06 -5.46 -22.85
CA ARG A 241 8.66 -5.43 -22.38
C ARG A 241 7.89 -4.23 -22.92
N GLN A 242 8.53 -3.07 -23.01
CA GLN A 242 7.91 -1.88 -23.59
C GLN A 242 7.55 -2.09 -25.07
N GLN A 243 8.44 -2.73 -25.84
CA GLN A 243 8.16 -3.10 -27.23
C GLN A 243 6.98 -4.08 -27.34
N GLN A 244 6.98 -5.15 -26.53
CA GLN A 244 5.88 -6.12 -26.52
C GLN A 244 4.53 -5.48 -26.16
N GLN A 245 4.50 -4.56 -25.20
CA GLN A 245 3.26 -3.85 -24.82
C GLN A 245 2.72 -2.96 -25.94
N GLN A 246 3.61 -2.39 -26.76
CA GLN A 246 3.23 -1.59 -27.94
C GLN A 246 2.75 -2.48 -29.10
N GLU A 247 3.33 -3.66 -29.27
CA GLU A 247 3.01 -4.59 -30.37
C GLU A 247 1.75 -5.44 -30.13
N GLU A 248 1.52 -5.93 -28.92
CA GLU A 248 0.45 -6.93 -28.68
C GLU A 248 -0.90 -6.34 -28.25
N GLY A 249 -0.97 -5.07 -27.83
CA GLY A 249 -2.18 -4.52 -27.22
C GLY A 249 -2.62 -5.28 -25.96
N ALA A 250 -3.64 -4.77 -25.26
CA ALA A 250 -3.97 -5.19 -23.88
C ALA A 250 -4.44 -6.64 -23.67
N LEU A 251 -4.49 -7.50 -24.70
CA LEU A 251 -5.23 -8.77 -24.71
C LEU A 251 -4.38 -10.06 -24.64
N SER A 252 -3.04 -10.00 -24.67
CA SER A 252 -2.19 -11.21 -24.71
C SER A 252 -1.56 -11.63 -23.37
N ALA A 253 -1.83 -10.94 -22.27
CA ALA A 253 -1.09 -11.09 -21.00
C ALA A 253 -1.27 -12.45 -20.28
N ILE A 254 -2.10 -13.35 -20.81
CA ILE A 254 -2.58 -14.56 -20.14
C ILE A 254 -1.64 -15.76 -20.36
N ASN A 255 -0.76 -15.73 -21.37
CA ASN A 255 0.15 -16.85 -21.73
C ASN A 255 1.63 -16.58 -21.43
N ARG A 256 1.94 -15.79 -20.38
CA ARG A 256 3.33 -15.59 -19.97
C ARG A 256 3.73 -16.67 -18.96
N ASP A 257 4.68 -17.52 -19.35
CA ASP A 257 5.51 -18.31 -18.41
C ASP A 257 6.19 -17.40 -17.35
N ASP A 258 6.19 -16.09 -17.59
CA ASP A 258 6.74 -15.02 -16.76
C ASP A 258 5.78 -14.49 -15.65
N GLY A 259 4.86 -15.29 -15.10
CA GLY A 259 4.15 -14.95 -13.85
C GLY A 259 3.12 -13.82 -13.89
N ALA A 260 2.68 -13.40 -12.70
CA ALA A 260 1.62 -12.39 -12.53
C ALA A 260 2.03 -11.05 -13.17
N PRO A 261 1.14 -10.43 -13.95
CA PRO A 261 1.42 -9.17 -14.58
C PRO A 261 1.47 -8.04 -13.54
N PHE A 262 2.43 -7.16 -13.72
CA PHE A 262 2.55 -5.92 -12.96
C PHE A 262 1.78 -4.81 -13.71
N SER A 263 0.78 -4.18 -13.04
CA SER A 263 -0.01 -2.97 -13.42
C SER A 263 -0.38 -2.72 -14.90
N PRO A 264 -1.65 -2.44 -15.29
CA PRO A 264 -2.91 -2.39 -14.52
C PRO A 264 -3.60 -3.76 -14.42
N GLN A 265 -3.01 -4.77 -15.02
CA GLN A 265 -3.56 -6.13 -15.12
C GLN A 265 -3.50 -6.90 -13.80
N ALA A 266 -2.82 -6.38 -12.76
CA ALA A 266 -2.64 -7.08 -11.50
C ALA A 266 -3.98 -7.39 -10.79
N LEU A 267 -4.94 -6.46 -10.81
CA LEU A 267 -6.27 -6.69 -10.23
C LEU A 267 -7.10 -7.67 -11.07
N THR A 268 -7.11 -7.50 -12.39
CA THR A 268 -7.78 -8.42 -13.31
C THR A 268 -7.23 -9.83 -13.17
N TRP A 269 -5.92 -9.96 -13.15
CA TRP A 269 -5.22 -11.22 -12.94
C TRP A 269 -5.56 -11.85 -11.59
N LEU A 270 -5.65 -11.06 -10.50
CA LEU A 270 -6.06 -11.57 -9.20
C LEU A 270 -7.45 -12.21 -9.27
N HIS A 271 -8.41 -11.53 -9.91
CA HIS A 271 -9.75 -12.05 -10.09
C HIS A 271 -9.74 -13.34 -10.93
N GLU A 272 -9.09 -13.34 -12.10
CA GLU A 272 -8.99 -14.51 -12.98
C GLU A 272 -8.29 -15.70 -12.29
N TRP A 273 -7.24 -15.45 -11.52
CA TRP A 273 -6.49 -16.47 -10.80
C TRP A 273 -7.30 -17.09 -9.65
N ILE A 274 -8.11 -16.29 -8.96
CA ILE A 274 -9.06 -16.79 -7.97
C ILE A 274 -10.22 -17.55 -8.64
N ASP A 275 -10.79 -16.99 -9.70
CA ASP A 275 -11.94 -17.56 -10.40
C ASP A 275 -11.62 -18.88 -11.09
N SER A 276 -10.40 -19.03 -11.62
CA SER A 276 -9.88 -20.29 -12.17
C SER A 276 -9.67 -21.40 -11.13
N GLY A 277 -9.76 -21.08 -9.83
CA GLY A 277 -9.56 -22.02 -8.73
C GLY A 277 -8.08 -22.38 -8.46
N GLN A 278 -7.13 -21.80 -9.21
CA GLN A 278 -5.70 -21.99 -8.97
C GLN A 278 -5.29 -21.49 -7.58
N ALA A 279 -5.86 -20.37 -7.13
CA ALA A 279 -5.62 -19.79 -5.81
C ALA A 279 -5.91 -20.76 -4.64
N ALA A 280 -6.90 -21.64 -4.78
CA ALA A 280 -7.25 -22.62 -3.75
C ALA A 280 -6.33 -23.86 -3.78
N ARG A 281 -5.73 -24.18 -4.93
CA ARG A 281 -4.93 -25.39 -5.16
C ARG A 281 -3.42 -25.17 -5.10
N VAL A 282 -2.98 -23.91 -5.06
CA VAL A 282 -1.56 -23.56 -5.11
C VAL A 282 -0.79 -24.19 -3.96
N ASP A 283 0.31 -24.87 -4.28
CA ASP A 283 1.27 -25.29 -3.26
C ASP A 283 2.05 -24.06 -2.78
N ARG A 284 1.87 -23.75 -1.49
CA ARG A 284 2.49 -22.61 -0.82
C ARG A 284 3.87 -22.93 -0.23
N GLY A 285 4.23 -24.21 -0.18
CA GLY A 285 5.54 -24.67 0.31
C GLY A 285 6.61 -24.70 -0.78
N SER A 286 6.22 -24.62 -2.05
CA SER A 286 7.14 -24.70 -3.19
C SER A 286 7.63 -23.32 -3.62
N ALA A 287 8.96 -23.19 -3.77
CA ALA A 287 9.61 -22.00 -4.29
C ALA A 287 9.43 -21.84 -5.82
N ASP A 288 9.28 -22.96 -6.54
CA ASP A 288 9.17 -23.00 -8.01
C ASP A 288 7.72 -23.10 -8.49
N SER A 289 6.76 -22.86 -7.60
CA SER A 289 5.34 -22.88 -7.96
C SER A 289 5.07 -21.79 -9.00
N VAL A 290 5.02 -22.18 -10.27
CA VAL A 290 4.70 -21.30 -11.40
C VAL A 290 3.37 -20.57 -11.14
N HIS A 291 2.48 -21.18 -10.35
CA HIS A 291 1.14 -20.73 -9.98
C HIS A 291 1.05 -19.98 -8.64
N GLY A 292 2.17 -19.59 -8.04
CA GLY A 292 2.19 -18.72 -6.86
C GLY A 292 1.44 -17.41 -7.10
N SER A 293 0.94 -16.79 -6.03
CA SER A 293 0.16 -15.54 -6.16
C SER A 293 0.96 -14.39 -6.81
N ARG A 294 2.29 -14.36 -6.64
CA ARG A 294 3.20 -13.31 -7.18
C ARG A 294 2.71 -11.85 -6.94
N LEU A 295 1.83 -11.64 -5.95
CA LEU A 295 1.24 -10.33 -5.63
C LEU A 295 2.21 -9.42 -4.87
N SER A 296 3.35 -9.92 -4.40
CA SER A 296 4.29 -9.20 -3.55
C SER A 296 4.79 -7.91 -4.20
N GLU A 297 5.11 -7.93 -5.50
CA GLU A 297 5.58 -6.75 -6.24
C GLU A 297 4.49 -5.67 -6.31
N SER A 298 3.27 -6.06 -6.69
CA SER A 298 2.12 -5.15 -6.77
C SER A 298 1.72 -4.58 -5.41
N LEU A 299 1.78 -5.38 -4.34
CA LEU A 299 1.50 -4.96 -2.96
C LEU A 299 2.60 -4.07 -2.36
N ALA A 300 3.85 -4.27 -2.77
CA ALA A 300 4.99 -3.45 -2.32
C ALA A 300 5.00 -2.08 -3.00
N MET A 301 4.57 -2.02 -4.27
CA MET A 301 4.49 -0.79 -5.05
C MET A 301 3.16 -0.03 -4.86
N GLY A 302 2.19 -0.62 -4.15
CA GLY A 302 0.87 -0.01 -3.95
C GLY A 302 -0.05 -0.05 -5.17
N VAL A 303 0.34 -0.76 -6.23
CA VAL A 303 -0.50 -1.03 -7.42
C VAL A 303 -1.75 -1.83 -7.03
N LEU A 304 -1.59 -2.72 -6.07
CA LEU A 304 -2.68 -3.50 -5.49
C LEU A 304 -2.72 -3.24 -3.98
N SER A 305 -3.90 -2.99 -3.45
CA SER A 305 -4.11 -2.80 -2.01
C SER A 305 -4.47 -4.11 -1.29
N PRO A 306 -4.11 -4.28 -0.01
CA PRO A 306 -4.54 -5.42 0.79
C PRO A 306 -6.07 -5.55 0.89
N ARG A 307 -6.78 -4.42 0.89
CA ARG A 307 -8.25 -4.38 0.87
C ARG A 307 -8.82 -4.97 -0.43
N GLN A 308 -8.24 -4.69 -1.59
CA GLN A 308 -8.64 -5.32 -2.85
C GLN A 308 -8.43 -6.84 -2.82
N VAL A 309 -7.29 -7.30 -2.29
CA VAL A 309 -7.02 -8.73 -2.11
C VAL A 309 -8.07 -9.39 -1.19
N TYR A 310 -8.38 -8.74 -0.07
CA TYR A 310 -9.40 -9.23 0.87
C TYR A 310 -10.77 -9.36 0.20
N HIS A 311 -11.25 -8.29 -0.45
CA HIS A 311 -12.59 -8.30 -1.05
C HIS A 311 -12.69 -9.29 -2.21
N ALA A 312 -11.64 -9.45 -3.02
CA ALA A 312 -11.60 -10.48 -4.07
C ALA A 312 -11.66 -11.90 -3.48
N ALA A 313 -10.88 -12.18 -2.43
CA ALA A 313 -10.88 -13.48 -1.77
C ALA A 313 -12.22 -13.79 -1.09
N MET A 314 -12.82 -12.81 -0.41
CA MET A 314 -14.10 -12.97 0.27
C MET A 314 -15.27 -13.13 -0.70
N ALA A 315 -15.26 -12.40 -1.82
CA ALA A 315 -16.27 -12.56 -2.86
C ALA A 315 -16.26 -13.99 -3.41
N ALA A 316 -15.09 -14.53 -3.76
CA ALA A 316 -14.98 -15.89 -4.28
C ALA A 316 -15.47 -16.97 -3.30
N SER A 317 -15.25 -16.79 -1.99
CA SER A 317 -15.73 -17.73 -0.97
C SER A 317 -17.23 -17.62 -0.67
N ALA A 318 -17.91 -16.52 -1.05
CA ALA A 318 -19.33 -16.32 -0.80
C ALA A 318 -20.25 -16.93 -1.89
N PHE A 319 -19.73 -17.10 -3.11
CA PHE A 319 -20.51 -17.50 -4.28
C PHE A 319 -20.35 -18.97 -4.69
N ASP A 320 -19.63 -19.79 -3.92
CA ASP A 320 -19.13 -21.08 -4.42
C ASP A 320 -19.40 -22.28 -3.50
N ASP A 321 -20.17 -23.25 -3.99
CA ASP A 321 -20.35 -24.59 -3.42
C ASP A 321 -19.09 -25.48 -3.58
N ASN A 322 -18.11 -25.08 -4.41
CA ASN A 322 -16.91 -25.87 -4.73
C ASN A 322 -15.74 -25.72 -3.73
N ASN A 323 -15.95 -25.15 -2.55
CA ASN A 323 -14.94 -25.09 -1.49
C ASN A 323 -13.63 -24.39 -1.94
N ARG A 324 -13.73 -23.31 -2.75
CA ARG A 324 -12.59 -22.42 -3.08
C ARG A 324 -12.16 -21.62 -1.84
N ASP A 325 -11.46 -22.28 -0.92
CA ASP A 325 -10.93 -21.64 0.29
C ASP A 325 -9.70 -20.77 -0.02
N CYS A 326 -9.97 -19.50 -0.30
CA CYS A 326 -8.95 -18.47 -0.48
C CYS A 326 -8.67 -17.68 0.81
N GLN A 327 -9.16 -18.12 1.98
CA GLN A 327 -8.97 -17.39 3.23
C GLN A 327 -7.50 -17.19 3.55
N TRP A 328 -6.61 -18.09 3.10
CA TRP A 328 -5.18 -17.95 3.32
C TRP A 328 -4.58 -16.65 2.76
N LEU A 329 -5.14 -16.10 1.67
CA LEU A 329 -4.74 -14.78 1.15
C LEU A 329 -4.99 -13.70 2.21
N VAL A 330 -6.16 -13.73 2.84
CA VAL A 330 -6.50 -12.84 3.96
C VAL A 330 -5.50 -13.05 5.10
N HIS A 331 -5.19 -14.29 5.46
CA HIS A 331 -4.20 -14.57 6.51
C HIS A 331 -2.84 -13.92 6.20
N HIS A 332 -2.38 -13.98 4.95
CA HIS A 332 -1.11 -13.37 4.54
C HIS A 332 -1.16 -11.83 4.58
N MET A 333 -2.30 -11.22 4.25
CA MET A 333 -2.47 -9.76 4.40
C MET A 333 -2.42 -9.34 5.87
N GLU A 334 -3.00 -10.13 6.78
CA GLU A 334 -2.90 -9.83 8.22
C GLU A 334 -1.48 -10.02 8.77
N ILE A 335 -0.70 -10.96 8.20
CA ILE A 335 0.72 -11.12 8.52
C ILE A 335 1.51 -9.89 8.04
N ARG A 336 1.21 -9.39 6.85
CA ARG A 336 1.80 -8.15 6.32
C ARG A 336 1.52 -6.97 7.25
N ASP A 337 0.27 -6.80 7.68
CA ASP A 337 -0.14 -5.76 8.64
C ASP A 337 0.61 -5.88 9.97
N TYR A 338 0.77 -7.10 10.49
CA TYR A 338 1.54 -7.34 11.72
C TYR A 338 2.95 -6.76 11.63
N PHE A 339 3.66 -7.03 10.53
CA PHE A 339 5.00 -6.47 10.32
C PHE A 339 4.98 -4.95 10.13
N TRP A 340 4.00 -4.41 9.39
CA TRP A 340 3.84 -2.96 9.25
C TRP A 340 3.69 -2.27 10.61
N TYR A 341 2.77 -2.73 11.45
CA TYR A 341 2.57 -2.14 12.78
C TYR A 341 3.72 -2.40 13.74
N THR A 342 4.41 -3.52 13.61
CA THR A 342 5.64 -3.77 14.37
C THR A 342 6.71 -2.73 14.01
N CYS A 343 6.88 -2.41 12.73
CA CYS A 343 7.79 -1.36 12.30
C CYS A 343 7.37 0.02 12.81
N PHE A 344 6.08 0.37 12.77
CA PHE A 344 5.60 1.64 13.36
C PHE A 344 5.85 1.71 14.88
N TYR A 345 5.69 0.58 15.59
CA TYR A 345 5.89 0.53 17.03
C TYR A 345 7.37 0.62 17.44
N LEU A 346 8.23 -0.18 16.82
CA LEU A 346 9.65 -0.28 17.17
C LEU A 346 10.51 0.79 16.48
N GLY A 347 10.09 1.27 15.30
CA GLY A 347 10.85 2.18 14.47
C GLY A 347 12.26 1.64 14.18
N LYS A 348 13.29 2.42 14.53
CA LYS A 348 14.71 2.05 14.40
C LYS A 348 15.08 0.74 15.10
N GLU A 349 14.42 0.41 16.20
CA GLU A 349 14.69 -0.80 16.98
C GLU A 349 14.32 -2.09 16.21
N THR A 350 13.57 -1.98 15.12
CA THR A 350 13.31 -3.13 14.21
C THR A 350 14.59 -3.65 13.55
N PHE A 351 15.59 -2.79 13.35
CA PHE A 351 16.79 -3.09 12.57
C PHE A 351 18.07 -3.12 13.42
N ALA A 352 17.94 -2.95 14.74
CA ALA A 352 19.01 -3.05 15.72
C ALA A 352 19.11 -4.49 16.24
#